data_AF-A0A8J2IE88-F1
#
_entry.id   AF-A0A8J2IE88-F1
#
_cell.length_a   1.000
_cell.length_b   1.000
_cell.length_c   1.000
_cell.angle_alpha   90.00
_cell.angle_beta   90.00
_cell.angle_gamma   90.00
#
_symmetry.space_group_name_H-M   'P 1'
#
loop_
_entity.id
_entity.type
_entity.pdbx_description
1 polymer ?
#
loop_
_entity_poly.entity_id
_entity_poly.type
_entity_poly.pdbx_seq_one_letter_code
_entity_poly.pdbx_strand_id
1 'polypeptide(L)'
;MTNKGLDQALRQQKKGNKKSRALPLIQRQDWDGETQWWSPSRVNKAQQLLGEADEAERQEEIRKADAAELRETTRKFKQKLDAEKAEKREREKKERDKRKAGERQQIDARKAERARKEEKDRQVQR
;
A
#
# COMPACT_ATOMS: atom_id res chain seq x y z
N MET A 1 35.89 14.49 6.04
CA MET A 1 36.38 14.72 7.42
C MET A 1 35.30 14.24 8.38
N THR A 2 35.57 13.22 9.20
CA THR A 2 34.58 12.69 10.16
C THR A 2 34.46 13.65 11.35
N ASN A 3 33.27 14.22 11.56
CA ASN A 3 32.95 15.12 12.66
C ASN A 3 32.89 14.36 13.99
N LYS A 4 34.05 14.00 14.55
CA LYS A 4 34.18 13.25 15.81
C LYS A 4 33.42 13.89 16.99
N GLY A 5 33.29 15.22 17.00
CA GLY A 5 32.52 15.95 18.02
C GLY A 5 31.00 15.75 17.91
N LEU A 6 30.47 15.59 16.70
CA LEU A 6 29.04 15.37 16.47
C LEU A 6 28.62 13.97 16.93
N ASP A 7 29.46 12.96 16.64
CA ASP A 7 29.25 11.60 17.13
C ASP A 7 29.32 11.52 18.66
N GLN A 8 30.23 12.26 19.31
CA GLN A 8 30.29 12.33 20.76
C GLN A 8 29.05 13.01 21.35
N ALA A 9 28.59 14.12 20.77
CA ALA A 9 27.38 14.81 21.22
C ALA A 9 26.14 13.92 21.10
N LEU A 10 25.96 13.23 19.96
CA LEU A 10 24.88 12.28 19.75
C LEU A 10 24.93 11.10 20.73
N ARG A 11 26.14 10.58 21.04
CA ARG A 11 26.30 9.51 22.05
C ARG A 11 25.94 9.98 23.46
N GLN A 12 26.32 11.21 23.82
CA GLN A 12 25.98 11.79 25.12
C GLN A 12 24.47 12.07 25.25
N GLN A 13 23.85 12.62 24.19
CA GLN A 13 22.41 12.83 24.13
C GLN A 13 21.64 11.52 24.25
N LYS A 14 22.05 10.47 23.51
CA LYS A 14 21.49 9.12 23.64
C LYS A 14 21.66 8.54 25.04
N LYS A 15 22.81 8.78 25.70
CA LYS A 15 23.01 8.40 27.11
C LYS A 15 22.07 9.14 28.06
N GLY A 16 21.80 10.42 27.82
CA GLY A 16 20.85 11.23 28.60
C GLY A 16 19.42 10.69 28.48
N ASN A 17 18.95 10.44 27.25
CA ASN A 17 17.60 9.93 27.00
C ASN A 17 17.40 8.50 27.54
N LYS A 18 18.44 7.65 27.53
CA LYS A 18 18.37 6.33 28.17
C LYS A 18 18.22 6.40 29.69
N LYS A 19 18.72 7.46 30.32
CA LYS A 19 18.57 7.67 31.77
C LYS A 19 17.20 8.25 32.15
N SER A 20 16.46 8.84 31.20
CA SER A 20 15.17 9.48 31.48
C SER A 20 13.99 8.51 31.43
N ARG A 21 14.12 7.32 30.83
CA ARG A 21 13.05 6.31 30.81
C ARG A 21 13.08 5.54 32.13
N ALA A 22 11.96 5.58 32.86
CA ALA A 22 11.83 4.89 34.14
C ALA A 22 11.99 3.36 33.97
N LEU A 23 12.71 2.72 34.88
CA LEU A 23 12.87 1.28 34.87
C LEU A 23 11.55 0.59 35.28
N PRO A 24 11.12 -0.47 34.57
CA PRO A 24 9.92 -1.22 34.93
C PRO A 24 10.21 -2.13 36.14
N LEU A 25 10.36 -1.53 37.31
CA LEU A 25 10.52 -2.24 38.57
C LEU A 25 9.14 -2.70 39.06
N ILE A 26 8.93 -4.02 39.16
CA ILE A 26 7.66 -4.61 39.63
C ILE A 26 7.50 -4.31 41.13
N GLN A 27 6.55 -3.43 41.47
CA GLN A 27 6.19 -3.16 42.86
C GLN A 27 5.56 -4.41 43.49
N ARG A 28 5.99 -4.76 44.72
CA ARG A 28 5.25 -5.74 45.53
C ARG A 28 3.94 -5.09 45.97
N GLN A 29 2.84 -5.81 45.77
CA GLN A 29 1.47 -5.34 46.02
C GLN A 29 1.17 -5.13 47.51
N ASP A 30 1.97 -5.72 48.41
CA ASP A 30 1.67 -5.83 49.85
C ASP A 30 2.75 -5.17 50.75
N TRP A 31 3.25 -3.98 50.41
CA TRP A 31 4.23 -3.29 51.26
C TRP A 31 3.67 -1.97 51.82
N ASP A 32 3.26 -1.98 53.09
CA ASP A 32 2.66 -0.85 53.80
C ASP A 32 3.68 0.19 54.33
N GLY A 33 4.91 0.21 53.77
CA GLY A 33 6.00 1.08 54.21
C GLY A 33 6.39 2.17 53.20
N GLU A 34 6.77 3.36 53.70
CA GLU A 34 7.13 4.54 52.88
C GLU A 34 8.39 4.36 52.01
N THR A 35 9.26 3.38 52.31
CA THR A 35 10.52 3.17 51.57
C THR A 35 10.61 1.75 51.01
N GLN A 36 10.81 1.65 49.69
CA GLN A 36 10.98 0.39 48.97
C GLN A 36 12.44 0.18 48.56
N TRP A 37 13.05 -0.89 49.08
CA TRP A 37 14.42 -1.28 48.75
C TRP A 37 14.43 -2.22 47.55
N TRP A 38 15.32 -1.96 46.60
CA TRP A 38 15.51 -2.80 45.42
C TRP A 38 16.83 -3.55 45.49
N SER A 39 16.80 -4.86 45.21
CA SER A 39 18.02 -5.63 45.04
C SER A 39 18.69 -5.27 43.70
N PRO A 40 20.03 -5.27 43.61
CA PRO A 40 20.74 -5.03 42.35
C PRO A 40 20.30 -5.97 41.22
N SER A 41 19.98 -7.22 41.55
CA SER A 41 19.47 -8.20 40.58
C SER A 41 18.15 -7.78 39.94
N ARG A 42 17.24 -7.14 40.68
CA ARG A 42 15.97 -6.63 40.15
C ARG A 42 16.17 -5.43 39.23
N VAL A 43 17.08 -4.53 39.61
CA VAL A 43 17.45 -3.38 38.78
C VAL A 43 18.03 -3.86 37.45
N ASN A 44 18.94 -4.84 37.48
CA ASN A 44 19.52 -5.42 36.27
C ASN A 44 18.45 -6.08 35.39
N LYS A 45 17.50 -6.81 35.98
CA LYS A 45 16.39 -7.42 35.23
C LYS A 45 15.49 -6.36 34.59
N ALA A 46 15.16 -5.29 35.30
CA ALA A 46 14.35 -4.20 34.75
C ALA A 46 15.09 -3.47 33.61
N GLN A 47 16.40 -3.31 33.70
CA GLN A 47 17.23 -2.77 32.63
C GLN A 47 17.24 -3.67 31.38
N GLN A 48 17.34 -4.99 31.57
CA GLN A 48 17.27 -5.95 30.47
C GLN A 48 15.92 -5.88 29.74
N LEU A 49 14.81 -5.93 30.49
CA LEU A 49 13.47 -5.82 29.92
C LEU A 49 13.27 -4.51 29.16
N LEU A 50 13.80 -3.40 29.68
CA LEU A 50 13.74 -2.12 28.98
C LEU A 50 14.56 -2.15 27.68
N GLY A 51 15.73 -2.79 27.69
CA GLY A 51 16.54 -2.99 26.49
C GLY A 51 15.82 -3.81 25.42
N GLU A 52 15.18 -4.90 25.82
CA GLU A 52 14.37 -5.75 24.93
C GLU A 52 13.19 -4.99 24.33
N ALA A 53 12.50 -4.17 25.14
CA ALA A 53 11.40 -3.33 24.67
C ALA A 53 11.86 -2.28 23.66
N ASP A 54 12.97 -1.59 23.93
CA ASP A 54 13.57 -0.63 23.00
C ASP A 54 13.98 -1.30 21.67
N GLU A 55 14.51 -2.52 21.72
CA GLU A 55 14.87 -3.28 20.53
C GLU A 55 13.64 -3.72 19.74
N ALA A 56 12.58 -4.17 20.43
CA ALA A 56 11.32 -4.54 19.81
C ALA A 56 10.66 -3.31 19.13
N GLU A 57 10.63 -2.16 19.79
CA GLU A 57 10.13 -0.89 19.22
C GLU A 57 10.88 -0.55 17.93
N ARG A 58 12.22 -0.64 17.91
CA ARG A 58 13.02 -0.39 16.70
C ARG A 58 12.75 -1.39 15.60
N GLN A 59 12.60 -2.68 15.92
CA GLN A 59 12.26 -3.68 14.91
C GLN A 59 10.88 -3.43 14.32
N GLU A 60 9.91 -2.99 15.13
CA GLU A 60 8.60 -2.60 14.62
C GLU A 60 8.65 -1.38 13.69
N GLU A 61 9.43 -0.37 14.04
CA GLU A 61 9.63 0.81 13.20
C GLU A 61 10.19 0.42 11.82
N ILE A 62 11.20 -0.45 11.80
CA ILE A 62 11.78 -0.97 10.56
C ILE A 62 10.73 -1.75 9.76
N ARG A 63 9.99 -2.67 10.41
CA ARG A 63 8.93 -3.44 9.73
C ARG A 63 7.83 -2.54 9.16
N LYS A 64 7.47 -1.46 9.85
CA LYS A 64 6.47 -0.49 9.38
C LYS A 64 6.99 0.27 8.15
N ALA A 65 8.27 0.65 8.14
CA ALA A 65 8.90 1.29 6.98
C ALA A 65 8.91 0.34 5.78
N ASP A 66 9.40 -0.89 5.95
CA ASP A 66 9.44 -1.91 4.90
C ASP A 66 8.03 -2.21 4.33
N ALA A 67 7.04 -2.29 5.22
CA ALA A 67 5.65 -2.50 4.82
C ALA A 67 5.08 -1.32 4.02
N ALA A 68 5.47 -0.09 4.34
CA ALA A 68 5.06 1.08 3.57
C ALA A 68 5.65 1.05 2.15
N GLU A 69 6.95 0.75 2.02
CA GLU A 69 7.61 0.62 0.71
C GLU A 69 6.98 -0.49 -0.13
N LEU A 70 6.69 -1.64 0.48
CA LEU A 70 6.02 -2.75 -0.19
C LEU A 70 4.61 -2.38 -0.67
N ARG A 71 3.85 -1.62 0.13
CA ARG A 71 2.53 -1.13 -0.28
C ARG A 71 2.61 -0.19 -1.48
N GLU A 72 3.59 0.71 -1.49
CA GLU A 72 3.77 1.64 -2.62
C GLU A 72 4.12 0.92 -3.92
N THR A 73 5.08 -0.01 -3.87
CA THR A 73 5.48 -0.80 -5.04
C THR A 73 4.32 -1.65 -5.58
N THR A 74 3.58 -2.31 -4.68
CA THR A 74 2.39 -3.09 -5.03
C THR A 74 1.30 -2.22 -5.65
N ARG A 75 1.07 -1.01 -5.12
CA ARG A 75 0.10 -0.06 -5.67
C ARG A 75 0.48 0.37 -7.08
N LYS A 76 1.74 0.74 -7.30
CA LYS A 76 2.26 1.13 -8.63
C LYS A 76 2.10 -0.02 -9.63
N PHE A 77 2.39 -1.25 -9.22
CA PHE A 77 2.22 -2.43 -10.09
C PHE A 77 0.75 -2.69 -10.45
N LYS A 78 -0.17 -2.63 -9.47
CA LYS A 78 -1.60 -2.77 -9.71
C LYS A 78 -2.14 -1.70 -10.66
N GLN A 79 -1.71 -0.44 -10.50
CA GLN A 79 -2.10 0.64 -11.39
C GLN A 79 -1.68 0.38 -12.84
N LYS A 80 -0.48 -0.15 -13.08
CA LYS A 80 -0.03 -0.54 -14.42
C LYS A 80 -0.91 -1.65 -15.02
N LEU A 81 -1.19 -2.69 -14.23
CA LEU A 81 -2.06 -3.79 -14.69
C LEU A 81 -3.48 -3.33 -15.00
N ASP A 82 -4.04 -2.43 -14.19
CA ASP A 82 -5.39 -1.91 -14.42
C ASP A 82 -5.45 -1.01 -15.65
N ALA A 83 -4.41 -0.19 -15.89
CA ALA A 83 -4.28 0.59 -17.12
C ALA A 83 -4.20 -0.30 -18.36
N GLU A 84 -3.37 -1.35 -18.34
CA GLU A 84 -3.28 -2.31 -19.45
C GLU A 84 -4.62 -3.02 -19.72
N LYS A 85 -5.35 -3.40 -18.67
CA LYS A 85 -6.69 -4.00 -18.81
C LYS A 85 -7.69 -3.01 -19.39
N ALA A 86 -7.65 -1.75 -18.97
CA ALA A 86 -8.52 -0.71 -19.51
C ALA A 86 -8.26 -0.49 -21.00
N GLU A 87 -6.98 -0.41 -21.41
CA GLU A 87 -6.62 -0.29 -22.82
C GLU A 87 -7.12 -1.48 -23.65
N LYS A 88 -6.96 -2.71 -23.15
CA LYS A 88 -7.47 -3.92 -23.84
C LYS A 88 -8.99 -3.84 -24.02
N ARG A 89 -9.73 -3.44 -22.98
CA ARG A 89 -11.18 -3.26 -23.05
C ARG A 89 -11.58 -2.17 -24.04
N GLU A 90 -10.86 -1.06 -24.11
CA GLU A 90 -11.14 -0.02 -25.10
C GLU A 90 -10.90 -0.50 -26.53
N ARG A 91 -9.81 -1.24 -26.77
CA ARG A 91 -9.51 -1.82 -28.09
C ARG A 91 -10.62 -2.79 -28.50
N GLU A 92 -11.04 -3.67 -27.60
CA GLU A 92 -12.13 -4.61 -27.83
C GLU A 92 -13.47 -3.90 -28.10
N LYS A 93 -13.80 -2.84 -27.35
CA LYS A 93 -15.00 -2.02 -27.61
C LYS A 93 -14.95 -1.39 -29.00
N LYS A 94 -13.81 -0.78 -29.36
CA LYS A 94 -13.62 -0.15 -30.69
C LYS A 94 -13.77 -1.16 -31.81
N GLU A 95 -13.24 -2.38 -31.65
CA GLU A 95 -13.39 -3.45 -32.63
C GLU A 95 -14.84 -3.93 -32.74
N ARG A 96 -15.52 -4.12 -31.59
CA ARG A 96 -16.92 -4.50 -31.54
C ARG A 96 -17.82 -3.46 -32.21
N ASP A 97 -17.56 -2.18 -31.98
CA ASP A 97 -18.34 -1.09 -32.56
C ASP A 97 -18.11 -0.98 -34.07
N LYS A 98 -16.87 -1.17 -34.55
CA LYS A 98 -16.57 -1.28 -35.99
C LYS A 98 -17.31 -2.44 -36.65
N ARG A 99 -17.32 -3.62 -36.01
CA ARG A 99 -18.04 -4.79 -36.51
C ARG A 99 -19.54 -4.52 -36.59
N LYS A 100 -20.14 -3.97 -35.54
CA LYS A 100 -21.56 -3.60 -35.53
C LYS A 100 -21.89 -2.54 -36.58
N ALA A 101 -21.01 -1.57 -36.81
CA ALA A 101 -21.18 -0.56 -37.84
C ALA A 101 -21.17 -1.19 -39.25
N GLY A 102 -20.22 -2.09 -39.52
CA GLY A 102 -20.17 -2.84 -40.77
C GLY A 102 -21.41 -3.73 -40.99
N GLU A 103 -21.87 -4.43 -39.96
CA GLU A 103 -23.10 -5.24 -40.01
C GLU A 103 -24.33 -4.37 -40.31
N ARG A 104 -24.46 -3.19 -39.69
CA ARG A 104 -25.54 -2.24 -40.00
C ARG A 104 -25.48 -1.74 -41.44
N GLN A 105 -24.31 -1.37 -41.93
CA GLN A 105 -24.13 -0.93 -43.32
C GLN A 105 -24.53 -2.02 -44.32
N GLN A 106 -24.20 -3.29 -44.05
CA GLN A 106 -24.63 -4.40 -44.88
C GLN A 106 -26.15 -4.63 -44.84
N ILE A 107 -26.77 -4.49 -43.67
CA ILE A 107 -28.22 -4.58 -43.52
C ILE A 107 -28.92 -3.45 -44.28
N ASP A 108 -28.43 -2.23 -44.16
CA ASP A 108 -28.99 -1.05 -44.83
C ASP A 108 -28.82 -1.14 -46.35
N ALA A 109 -27.66 -1.60 -46.82
CA ALA A 109 -27.44 -1.87 -48.24
C ALA A 109 -28.40 -2.93 -48.79
N ARG A 110 -28.59 -4.05 -48.06
CA ARG A 110 -29.56 -5.10 -48.44
C ARG A 110 -31.00 -4.57 -48.47
N LYS A 111 -31.39 -3.73 -47.51
CA LYS A 111 -32.71 -3.08 -47.51
C LYS A 111 -32.88 -2.15 -48.69
N ALA A 112 -31.86 -1.34 -49.02
CA ALA A 112 -31.87 -0.44 -50.16
C ALA A 112 -31.97 -1.21 -51.49
N GLU A 113 -31.27 -2.33 -51.64
CA GLU A 113 -31.39 -3.19 -52.82
C GLU A 113 -32.78 -3.82 -52.94
N ARG A 114 -33.37 -4.31 -51.84
CA ARG A 114 -34.75 -4.81 -51.83
C ARG A 114 -35.74 -3.72 -52.24
N ALA A 115 -35.63 -2.52 -51.67
CA ALA A 115 -36.49 -1.40 -52.01
C ALA A 115 -36.40 -1.02 -53.49
N ARG A 116 -35.18 -0.97 -54.06
CA ARG A 116 -34.96 -0.75 -55.50
C ARG A 116 -35.56 -1.83 -56.38
N LYS A 117 -35.52 -3.09 -55.93
CA LYS A 117 -36.12 -4.21 -56.66
C LYS A 117 -37.66 -4.14 -56.62
N GLU A 118 -38.23 -3.88 -55.44
CA GLU A 118 -39.68 -3.67 -55.29
C GLU A 118 -40.20 -2.48 -56.10
N GLU A 119 -39.43 -1.39 -56.19
CA GLU A 119 -39.78 -0.22 -57.00
C GLU A 119 -39.76 -0.53 -58.50
N LYS A 120 -38.76 -1.29 -58.97
CA LYS A 120 -38.70 -1.77 -60.36
C LYS A 120 -39.85 -2.72 -60.68
N ASP A 121 -40.16 -3.66 -59.79
CA ASP A 121 -41.26 -4.61 -59.98
C ASP A 121 -42.62 -3.88 -60.02
N ARG A 122 -42.81 -2.81 -59.24
CA ARG A 122 -44.00 -1.94 -59.30
C ARG A 122 -44.10 -1.13 -60.59
N GLN A 123 -42.98 -0.71 -61.18
CA GLN A 123 -42.97 0.02 -62.44
C GLN A 123 -43.26 -0.89 -63.65
N VAL A 124 -42.87 -2.17 -63.60
CA VAL A 124 -43.12 -3.15 -64.66
C VAL A 124 -44.57 -3.65 -64.69
N GLN A 125 -45.31 -3.52 -63.58
CA GLN A 125 -46.73 -3.92 -63.48
C GLN A 125 -47.73 -2.80 -63.82
N ARG A 126 -47.26 -1.60 -64.18
CA ARG A 126 -48.08 -0.50 -64.69
C ARG A 126 -47.99 -0.41 -66.21
#